data_AF-A0A7J5EE69-F1
#
_entry.id   AF-A0A7J5EE69-F1
#
_cell.length_a   1.000
_cell.length_b   1.000
_cell.length_c   1.000
_cell.angle_alpha   90.00
_cell.angle_beta   90.00
_cell.angle_gamma   90.00
#
_symmetry.space_group_name_H-M   'P 1'
#
loop_
_entity.id
_entity.type
_entity.pdbx_description
1 polymer ?
#
loop_
_entity_poly.entity_id
_entity_poly.type
_entity_poly.pdbx_seq_one_letter_code
_entity_poly.pdbx_strand_id
1 'polypeptide(L)'
;MRELQPNTLESSELVEQTFNFWFSDNEHIRSPFPEYIRPILKEKAVDAFFKWVSSLNSKAKEEVNDEMIAEKFEEIIFETAMGLVLTDDEKITIQYPFLPRLDDEISNNEEDNKQLSKVINRSFLKEGDTPFLKIKLENGITKEIWETKFELPL
;
A
#
# COMPACT_ATOMS: atom_id res chain seq x y z
N MET A 1 1.97 -13.03 26.99
CA MET A 1 2.32 -13.13 25.56
C MET A 1 3.29 -14.29 25.41
N ARG A 2 3.10 -15.17 24.44
CA ARG A 2 4.08 -16.22 24.11
C ARG A 2 5.00 -15.64 23.04
N GLU A 3 6.30 -15.82 23.19
CA GLU A 3 7.31 -15.33 22.24
C GLU A 3 7.18 -16.04 20.90
N LEU A 4 7.09 -15.28 19.80
CA LEU A 4 7.15 -15.81 18.44
C LEU A 4 8.56 -16.37 18.17
N GLN A 5 8.71 -17.70 18.20
CA GLN A 5 9.98 -18.31 17.77
C GLN A 5 10.03 -18.43 16.23
N PRO A 6 11.20 -18.25 15.60
CA PRO A 6 11.37 -18.50 14.17
C PRO A 6 10.95 -19.94 13.85
N ASN A 7 10.07 -20.12 12.86
CA ASN A 7 9.44 -21.40 12.49
C ASN A 7 8.34 -21.91 13.46
N THR A 8 7.68 -21.05 14.23
CA THR A 8 6.45 -21.43 14.97
C THR A 8 5.19 -21.25 14.13
N LEU A 9 4.15 -22.01 14.50
CA LEU A 9 2.80 -21.88 13.98
C LEU A 9 2.28 -20.44 14.06
N GLU A 10 2.59 -19.73 15.16
CA GLU A 10 2.15 -18.35 15.41
C GLU A 10 2.80 -17.36 14.42
N SER A 11 4.08 -17.57 14.04
CA SER A 11 4.73 -16.78 12.98
C SER A 11 4.13 -17.08 11.60
N SER A 12 3.74 -18.34 11.37
CA SER A 12 3.06 -18.74 10.13
C SER A 12 1.65 -18.14 10.03
N GLU A 13 0.93 -18.09 11.14
CA GLU A 13 -0.42 -17.52 11.21
C GLU A 13 -0.38 -16.01 10.97
N LEU A 14 0.52 -15.27 11.63
CA LEU A 14 0.70 -13.84 11.40
C LEU A 14 0.99 -13.54 9.93
N VAL A 15 1.94 -14.27 9.33
CA VAL A 15 2.30 -14.12 7.91
C VAL A 15 1.10 -14.35 7.00
N GLU A 16 0.34 -15.42 7.24
CA GLU A 16 -0.86 -15.73 6.46
C GLU A 16 -1.94 -14.67 6.62
N GLN A 17 -2.20 -14.19 7.84
CA GLN A 17 -3.19 -13.14 8.10
C GLN A 17 -2.82 -11.82 7.42
N THR A 18 -1.55 -11.40 7.48
CA THR A 18 -1.09 -10.18 6.80
C THR A 18 -1.29 -10.27 5.28
N PHE A 19 -0.94 -11.40 4.66
CA PHE A 19 -1.20 -11.57 3.23
C PHE A 19 -2.69 -11.63 2.91
N ASN A 20 -3.49 -12.32 3.71
CA ASN A 20 -4.94 -12.40 3.51
C ASN A 20 -5.58 -11.00 3.58
N PHE A 21 -5.15 -10.18 4.53
CA PHE A 21 -5.61 -8.80 4.66
C PHE A 21 -5.22 -7.98 3.43
N TRP A 22 -3.94 -7.94 3.07
CA TRP A 22 -3.44 -7.05 2.03
C TRP A 22 -3.69 -7.52 0.59
N PHE A 23 -3.92 -8.81 0.35
CA PHE A 23 -4.25 -9.35 -0.99
C PHE A 23 -5.75 -9.41 -1.25
N SER A 24 -6.56 -9.04 -0.27
CA SER A 24 -8.01 -8.98 -0.42
C SER A 24 -8.47 -7.53 -0.53
N ASP A 25 -9.51 -7.31 -1.32
CA ASP A 25 -10.29 -6.08 -1.25
C ASP A 25 -11.33 -6.26 -0.14
N ASN A 26 -11.31 -5.38 0.87
CA ASN A 26 -12.19 -5.42 2.02
C ASN A 26 -12.89 -4.06 2.13
N GLU A 27 -14.21 -3.98 1.92
CA GLU A 27 -15.06 -2.77 2.04
C GLU A 27 -14.40 -1.45 1.56
N HIS A 28 -13.60 -0.80 2.41
CA HIS A 28 -12.94 0.48 2.20
C HIS A 28 -11.45 0.39 1.82
N ILE A 29 -10.85 -0.80 1.83
CA ILE A 29 -9.43 -1.05 1.58
C ILE A 29 -9.32 -1.97 0.38
N ARG A 30 -8.72 -1.46 -0.70
CA ARG A 30 -8.36 -2.28 -1.86
C ARG A 30 -6.92 -2.74 -1.72
N SER A 31 -6.62 -3.95 -2.14
CA SER A 31 -5.25 -4.45 -2.21
C SER A 31 -4.39 -3.48 -3.02
N PRO A 32 -3.26 -2.97 -2.48
CA PRO A 32 -2.36 -2.11 -3.23
C PRO A 32 -1.46 -2.90 -4.19
N PHE A 33 -1.53 -4.23 -4.17
CA PHE A 33 -0.61 -5.12 -4.86
C PHE A 33 -1.28 -5.71 -6.11
N PRO A 34 -0.78 -5.38 -7.32
CA PRO A 34 -1.26 -5.98 -8.56
C PRO A 34 -1.19 -7.51 -8.54
N GLU A 35 -2.19 -8.18 -9.10
CA GLU A 35 -2.29 -9.64 -9.05
C GLU A 35 -1.04 -10.36 -9.58
N TYR A 36 -0.41 -9.81 -10.62
CA TYR A 36 0.76 -10.42 -11.25
C TYR A 36 2.00 -10.45 -10.35
N ILE A 37 2.14 -9.54 -9.37
CA ILE A 37 3.27 -9.55 -8.45
C ILE A 37 3.02 -10.42 -7.23
N ARG A 38 1.76 -10.70 -6.86
CA ARG A 38 1.39 -11.34 -5.58
C ARG A 38 2.14 -12.65 -5.30
N PRO A 39 2.31 -13.59 -6.24
CA PRO A 39 3.05 -14.83 -5.98
C PRO A 39 4.53 -14.57 -5.63
N ILE A 40 5.20 -13.73 -6.41
CA ILE A 40 6.62 -13.40 -6.23
C ILE A 40 6.83 -12.53 -4.98
N LEU A 41 5.90 -11.61 -4.72
CA LEU A 41 5.88 -10.77 -3.53
C LEU A 41 5.80 -11.63 -2.27
N LYS A 42 4.90 -12.61 -2.24
CA LYS A 42 4.76 -13.54 -1.12
C LYS A 42 6.07 -14.26 -0.82
N GLU A 43 6.68 -14.88 -1.83
CA GLU A 43 7.94 -15.60 -1.70
C GLU A 43 9.07 -14.69 -1.18
N LYS A 44 9.29 -13.55 -1.84
CA LYS A 44 10.39 -12.64 -1.50
C LYS A 44 10.23 -11.98 -0.13
N ALA A 45 9.01 -11.58 0.24
CA ALA A 45 8.75 -10.94 1.52
C ALA A 45 8.94 -11.92 2.67
N VAL A 46 8.50 -13.18 2.52
CA VAL A 46 8.73 -14.24 3.52
C VAL A 46 10.22 -14.49 3.71
N ASP A 47 10.96 -14.63 2.62
CA ASP A 47 12.42 -14.81 2.66
C ASP A 47 13.13 -13.63 3.34
N ALA A 48 12.74 -12.39 3.01
CA ALA A 48 13.30 -11.19 3.61
C ALA A 48 12.98 -11.09 5.11
N PHE A 49 11.76 -11.44 5.50
CA PHE A 49 11.32 -11.48 6.89
C PHE A 49 12.13 -12.49 7.70
N PHE A 50 12.28 -13.73 7.23
CA PHE A 50 13.08 -14.72 7.94
C PHE A 50 14.57 -14.33 8.05
N LYS A 51 15.13 -13.67 7.03
CA LYS A 51 16.48 -13.10 7.11
C LYS A 51 16.57 -12.02 8.18
N TRP A 52 15.59 -11.12 8.26
CA TRP A 52 15.52 -10.10 9.30
C TRP A 52 15.44 -10.72 10.70
N VAL A 53 14.49 -11.63 10.95
CA VAL A 53 14.35 -12.33 12.24
C VAL A 53 15.65 -13.04 12.63
N SER A 54 16.30 -13.70 11.68
CA SER A 54 17.56 -14.42 11.92
C SER A 54 18.74 -13.50 12.22
N SER A 55 18.68 -12.23 11.81
CA SER A 55 19.71 -11.24 12.06
C SER A 55 19.62 -10.58 13.45
N LEU A 56 18.51 -10.79 14.17
CA LEU A 56 18.31 -10.24 15.51
C LEU A 56 19.28 -10.87 16.51
N ASN A 57 19.98 -10.02 17.27
CA ASN A 57 20.78 -10.48 18.40
C ASN A 57 19.88 -10.88 19.58
N SER A 58 20.43 -11.60 20.56
CA SER A 58 19.65 -12.13 21.69
C SER A 58 18.89 -11.05 22.46
N LYS A 59 19.50 -9.87 22.66
CA LYS A 59 18.86 -8.76 23.35
C LYS A 59 17.68 -8.19 22.55
N ALA A 60 17.84 -8.02 21.25
CA ALA A 60 16.77 -7.55 20.37
C ALA A 60 15.60 -8.55 20.33
N LYS A 61 15.88 -9.86 20.38
CA LYS A 61 14.82 -10.89 20.45
C LYS A 61 13.97 -10.79 21.71
N GLU A 62 14.54 -10.33 22.83
CA GLU A 62 13.81 -10.13 24.09
C GLU A 62 12.97 -8.84 24.07
N GLU A 63 13.32 -7.85 23.24
CA GLU A 63 12.66 -6.55 23.16
C GLU A 63 11.57 -6.49 22.07
N VAL A 64 11.65 -7.36 21.06
CA VAL A 64 10.70 -7.40 19.94
C VAL A 64 9.43 -8.13 20.37
N ASN A 65 8.30 -7.44 20.25
CA ASN A 65 6.97 -8.00 20.50
C ASN A 65 6.22 -8.30 19.19
N ASP A 66 5.03 -8.90 19.30
CA ASP A 66 4.21 -9.30 18.14
C ASP A 66 3.79 -8.12 17.25
N GLU A 67 3.55 -6.94 17.84
CA GLU A 67 3.18 -5.71 17.11
C GLU A 67 4.35 -5.23 16.25
N MET A 68 5.55 -5.14 16.83
CA MET A 68 6.78 -4.79 16.09
C MET A 68 7.09 -5.79 14.98
N ILE A 69 6.81 -7.08 15.21
CA ILE A 69 6.98 -8.13 14.19
C ILE A 69 6.00 -7.91 13.04
N ALA A 70 4.72 -7.65 13.36
CA ALA A 70 3.69 -7.39 12.36
C ALA A 70 4.03 -6.14 11.53
N GLU A 71 4.32 -5.02 12.18
CA GLU A 71 4.72 -3.77 11.52
C GLU A 71 5.94 -3.97 10.62
N LYS A 72 6.96 -4.67 11.11
CA LYS A 72 8.15 -4.92 10.31
C LYS A 72 7.87 -5.83 9.12
N PHE A 73 6.98 -6.81 9.29
CA PHE A 73 6.59 -7.67 8.18
C PHE A 73 5.81 -6.89 7.11
N GLU A 74 4.91 -6.01 7.51
CA GLU A 74 4.23 -5.11 6.58
C GLU A 74 5.22 -4.20 5.84
N GLU A 75 6.16 -3.57 6.54
CA GLU A 75 7.23 -2.76 5.93
C GLU A 75 7.97 -3.56 4.84
N ILE A 76 8.37 -4.80 5.15
CA ILE A 76 9.06 -5.70 4.20
C ILE A 76 8.18 -6.01 2.98
N ILE A 77 6.88 -6.24 3.16
CA ILE A 77 5.95 -6.48 2.04
C ILE A 77 5.91 -5.25 1.12
N PHE A 78 5.71 -4.06 1.69
CA PHE A 78 5.61 -2.82 0.91
C PHE A 78 6.93 -2.48 0.20
N GLU A 79 8.07 -2.57 0.88
CA GLU A 79 9.40 -2.38 0.29
C GLU A 79 9.67 -3.37 -0.84
N THR A 80 9.33 -4.66 -0.64
CA THR A 80 9.50 -5.69 -1.65
C THR A 80 8.62 -5.41 -2.87
N ALA A 81 7.37 -5.01 -2.67
CA ALA A 81 6.43 -4.71 -3.74
C ALA A 81 6.91 -3.52 -4.61
N MET A 82 7.51 -2.50 -4.00
CA MET A 82 8.07 -1.34 -4.70
C MET A 82 9.15 -1.75 -5.73
N GLY A 83 9.88 -2.83 -5.47
CA GLY A 83 10.88 -3.38 -6.40
C GLY A 83 10.32 -4.32 -7.47
N LEU A 84 9.02 -4.63 -7.45
CA LEU A 84 8.38 -5.60 -8.35
C LEU A 84 7.43 -4.96 -9.38
N VAL A 85 6.82 -3.83 -9.04
CA VAL A 85 5.87 -3.14 -9.93
C VAL A 85 6.57 -2.43 -11.09
N LEU A 86 5.83 -2.25 -12.19
CA LEU A 86 6.38 -1.80 -13.46
C LEU A 86 6.10 -0.33 -13.75
N THR A 87 4.99 0.19 -13.25
CA THR A 87 4.51 1.53 -13.57
C THR A 87 4.61 2.48 -12.38
N ASP A 88 4.72 3.77 -12.66
CA ASP A 88 4.74 4.78 -11.59
C ASP A 88 3.38 4.89 -10.89
N ASP A 89 2.28 4.56 -11.58
CA ASP A 89 0.95 4.52 -10.98
C ASP A 89 0.83 3.41 -9.92
N GLU A 90 1.37 2.22 -10.21
CA GLU A 90 1.43 1.14 -9.23
C GLU A 90 2.31 1.51 -8.03
N LYS A 91 3.43 2.21 -8.26
CA LYS A 91 4.27 2.74 -7.16
C LYS A 91 3.51 3.73 -6.29
N ILE A 92 2.75 4.66 -6.89
CA ILE A 92 1.88 5.59 -6.16
C ILE A 92 0.85 4.79 -5.33
N THR A 93 0.23 3.76 -5.90
CA THR A 93 -0.73 2.90 -5.19
C THR A 93 -0.10 2.19 -4.00
N ILE A 94 1.13 1.69 -4.13
CA ILE A 94 1.82 1.02 -3.01
C ILE A 94 2.21 2.03 -1.93
N GLN A 95 2.76 3.18 -2.30
CA GLN A 95 3.17 4.20 -1.33
C GLN A 95 1.98 4.84 -0.59
N TYR A 96 0.86 5.01 -1.30
CA TYR A 96 -0.32 5.71 -0.79
C TYR A 96 -1.58 4.88 -1.06
N PRO A 97 -1.76 3.72 -0.39
CA PRO A 97 -2.79 2.74 -0.68
C PRO A 97 -4.22 3.24 -0.47
N PHE A 98 -4.38 4.29 0.34
CA PHE A 98 -5.64 4.92 0.70
C PHE A 98 -5.99 6.15 -0.14
N LEU A 99 -5.11 6.58 -1.06
CA LEU A 99 -5.40 7.70 -1.96
C LEU A 99 -6.17 7.23 -3.21
N PRO A 100 -6.89 8.15 -3.90
CA PRO A 100 -7.58 7.83 -5.13
C PRO A 100 -6.66 7.15 -6.15
N ARG A 101 -7.17 6.10 -6.79
CA ARG A 101 -6.52 5.30 -7.82
C ARG A 101 -7.05 5.67 -9.20
N LEU A 102 -6.36 5.21 -10.24
CA LEU A 102 -6.93 5.26 -11.58
C LEU A 102 -8.30 4.60 -11.58
N ASP A 103 -9.19 5.19 -12.38
CA ASP A 103 -10.58 4.79 -12.52
C ASP A 103 -11.51 5.04 -11.34
N ASP A 104 -11.02 5.57 -10.22
CA ASP A 104 -11.88 6.02 -9.13
C ASP A 104 -12.77 7.19 -9.52
N GLU A 105 -13.98 7.22 -8.96
CA GLU A 105 -14.93 8.31 -9.14
C GLU A 105 -14.89 9.27 -7.95
N ILE A 106 -14.79 10.56 -8.24
CA ILE A 106 -14.80 11.65 -7.25
C ILE A 106 -16.01 12.55 -7.53
N SER A 107 -16.82 12.80 -6.50
CA SER A 107 -17.92 13.76 -6.57
C SER A 107 -17.40 15.19 -6.44
N ASN A 108 -17.86 16.08 -7.32
CA ASN A 108 -17.40 17.47 -7.35
C ASN A 108 -18.22 18.42 -6.44
N ASN A 109 -19.30 17.97 -5.78
CA ASN A 109 -20.10 18.75 -4.82
C ASN A 109 -21.04 17.85 -3.98
N GLU A 110 -21.41 18.30 -2.78
CA GLU A 110 -22.43 17.67 -1.91
C GLU A 110 -23.88 17.96 -2.34
N GLU A 111 -24.11 19.02 -3.13
CA GLU A 111 -25.46 19.42 -3.56
C GLU A 111 -25.79 18.92 -4.99
N ASP A 112 -26.61 17.86 -5.02
CA ASP A 112 -27.68 17.58 -6.00
C ASP A 112 -27.41 17.49 -7.50
N ASN A 113 -26.16 17.47 -7.95
CA ASN A 113 -25.84 17.04 -9.32
C ASN A 113 -24.69 16.04 -9.36
N LYS A 114 -25.05 14.79 -9.67
CA LYS A 114 -24.24 13.57 -9.86
C LYS A 114 -23.16 13.68 -10.95
N GLN A 115 -22.35 14.73 -10.95
CA GLN A 115 -21.23 14.86 -11.86
C GLN A 115 -20.02 14.19 -11.22
N LEU A 116 -19.98 12.87 -11.37
CA LEU A 116 -18.83 12.06 -11.02
C LEU A 116 -17.73 12.32 -12.05
N SER A 117 -16.55 12.64 -11.55
CA SER A 117 -15.34 12.74 -12.36
C SER A 117 -14.47 11.52 -12.10
N LYS A 118 -13.96 10.93 -13.17
CA LYS A 118 -13.13 9.73 -13.10
C LYS A 118 -11.66 10.11 -13.08
N VAL A 119 -10.85 9.52 -12.20
CA VAL A 119 -9.40 9.72 -12.18
C VAL A 119 -8.79 9.06 -13.41
N ILE A 120 -8.18 9.86 -14.29
CA ILE A 120 -7.57 9.40 -15.55
C ILE A 120 -6.04 9.44 -15.52
N ASN A 121 -5.44 10.19 -14.59
CA ASN A 121 -3.99 10.22 -14.42
C ASN A 121 -3.61 10.66 -13.00
N ARG A 122 -2.47 10.15 -12.53
CA ARG A 122 -1.85 10.51 -11.25
C ARG A 122 -0.36 10.73 -11.46
N SER A 123 0.20 11.72 -10.77
CA SER A 123 1.62 12.03 -10.83
C SER A 123 2.11 12.72 -9.57
N PHE A 124 3.39 12.53 -9.24
CA PHE A 124 4.02 13.31 -8.18
C PHE A 124 4.39 14.70 -8.66
N LEU A 125 4.14 15.69 -7.81
CA LEU A 125 4.54 17.07 -7.99
C LEU A 125 5.27 17.52 -6.72
N LYS A 126 6.41 18.21 -6.87
CA LYS A 126 7.10 18.82 -5.74
C LYS A 126 7.07 20.33 -5.90
N GLU A 127 6.58 21.03 -4.88
CA GLU A 127 6.56 22.50 -4.84
C GLU A 127 7.37 22.96 -3.63
N GLY A 128 8.59 23.46 -3.88
CA GLY A 128 9.56 23.70 -2.82
C GLY A 128 9.99 22.39 -2.17
N ASP A 129 9.75 22.26 -0.86
CA ASP A 129 10.02 21.05 -0.08
C ASP A 129 8.78 20.16 0.11
N THR A 130 7.60 20.63 -0.30
CA THR A 130 6.34 19.92 -0.06
C THR A 130 5.99 18.99 -1.24
N PRO A 131 5.82 17.67 -1.00
CA PRO A 131 5.35 16.74 -2.01
C PRO A 131 3.82 16.78 -2.15
N PHE A 132 3.34 16.63 -3.38
CA PHE A 132 1.92 16.57 -3.73
C PHE A 132 1.63 15.41 -4.67
N LEU A 133 0.45 14.80 -4.52
CA LEU A 133 -0.15 13.95 -5.53
C LEU A 133 -1.04 14.81 -6.41
N LYS A 134 -0.63 15.03 -7.65
CA LYS A 134 -1.45 15.68 -8.67
C LYS A 134 -2.33 14.64 -9.32
N ILE A 135 -3.64 14.90 -9.34
CA ILE A 135 -4.63 14.06 -10.01
C ILE A 135 -5.32 14.82 -11.15
N LYS A 136 -5.55 14.11 -12.24
CA LYS A 136 -6.28 14.59 -13.40
C LYS A 136 -7.56 13.79 -13.53
N LEU A 137 -8.68 14.49 -13.68
CA LEU A 137 -9.99 13.87 -13.77
C LEU A 137 -10.70 14.24 -15.06
N GLU A 138 -11.56 13.34 -15.53
CA GLU A 138 -12.50 13.57 -16.61
C GLU A 138 -13.93 13.54 -16.07
N ASN A 139 -14.70 14.60 -16.32
CA ASN A 139 -16.12 14.63 -16.02
C ASN A 139 -16.85 13.57 -16.86
N GLY A 140 -17.62 12.70 -16.20
CA GLY A 140 -18.32 11.59 -16.87
C GLY A 140 -19.33 12.02 -17.95
N ILE A 141 -19.90 13.23 -17.84
CA ILE A 141 -20.93 13.77 -18.74
C ILE A 141 -20.33 14.74 -19.76
N THR A 142 -19.64 15.80 -19.29
CA THR A 142 -19.16 16.88 -20.18
C THR A 142 -17.89 16.50 -20.92
N LYS A 143 -17.20 15.45 -20.48
CA LYS A 143 -15.85 15.09 -20.97
C LYS A 143 -14.79 16.17 -20.76
N GLU A 144 -15.12 17.16 -19.93
CA GLU A 144 -14.17 18.19 -19.51
C GLU A 144 -13.11 17.57 -18.59
N ILE A 145 -11.87 17.99 -18.81
CA ILE A 145 -10.72 17.54 -18.04
C ILE A 145 -10.31 18.65 -17.08
N TRP A 146 -10.13 18.28 -15.82
CA TRP A 146 -9.66 19.20 -14.78
C TRP A 146 -8.63 18.53 -13.87
N GLU A 147 -7.90 19.34 -13.11
CA GLU A 147 -6.79 18.88 -12.27
C GLU A 147 -6.95 19.41 -10.84
N THR A 148 -6.54 18.60 -9.87
CA THR A 148 -6.37 19.01 -8.47
C THR A 148 -5.15 18.31 -7.88
N LYS A 149 -4.78 18.66 -6.65
CA LYS A 149 -3.65 18.08 -5.94
C LYS A 149 -3.92 17.95 -4.45
N PHE A 150 -3.33 16.93 -3.84
CA PHE A 150 -3.33 16.72 -2.40
C PHE A 150 -1.90 16.76 -1.88
N GLU A 151 -1.70 17.40 -0.73
CA GLU A 151 -0.42 17.33 -0.03
C GLU A 151 -0.18 15.91 0.46
N LEU A 152 1.03 15.41 0.26
CA LEU A 152 1.44 14.08 0.71
C LEU A 152 2.13 14.19 2.07
N PRO A 153 1.88 13.25 3.00
CA PRO A 153 2.63 13.19 4.24
C PRO A 153 4.12 12.98 3.93
N LEU A 154 4.96 13.70 4.69
CA LEU A 154 6.42 13.59 4.68
C LEU A 154 6.90 12.32 5.36
#